data_AF-A0A7C3CKG3-F1
#
_entry.id   AF-A0A7C3CKG3-F1
#
_cell.length_a   1.000
_cell.length_b   1.000
_cell.length_c   1.000
_cell.angle_alpha   90.00
_cell.angle_beta   90.00
_cell.angle_gamma   90.00
#
_symmetry.space_group_name_H-M   'P 1'
#
loop_
_entity.id
_entity.type
_entity.pdbx_description
1 polymer ?
#
loop_
_entity_poly.entity_id
_entity_poly.type
_entity_poly.pdbx_seq_one_letter_code
_entity_poly.pdbx_strand_id
1 'polypeptide(L)'
;MQSTPPTPESWLPRRRKWSRLLEKIALGIEKPTNRLIGNYHLNPFYHTGVIALFLFIVVGLTGIYLYLFFQYGFEASYNAVQTRIEAPILARTVRAVHRYASDALVVTVLLHAFRTLFMENFRGPRRLAWLTGIFMTFILWLAGITGYWLIWDTRSQVINDHFVDFLQQVTPFADDYVFALTRARVTGNSWQLVFIGFLVHLGLFLIVAIFFWLHTRHLKRIRLFPPAVWMAGAGGVLVVIALLFPAGMLPIADAALLPSTVRLDPIYLYYLPVESWGWAGLLWAFMWAVTALVVALPWTKWRGRSAESTQPLVKVLNDKCTGCAKCANDCPYGALTMVERNDENSKFDMLAVADPSRCVGCGICVGSCDEFLAITLGDVAPDSTWE
;
A
#
# COMPACT_ATOMS: atom_id res chain seq x y z
N MET A 1 -35.79 22.86 -24.65
CA MET A 1 -35.31 23.56 -23.44
C MET A 1 -33.80 23.61 -23.53
N GLN A 2 -33.23 24.77 -23.84
CA GLN A 2 -31.78 24.95 -23.91
C GLN A 2 -31.22 24.87 -22.49
N SER A 3 -30.53 23.77 -22.17
CA SER A 3 -29.77 23.64 -20.94
C SER A 3 -28.64 24.67 -20.96
N THR A 4 -28.62 25.57 -20.00
CA THR A 4 -27.48 26.46 -19.74
C THR A 4 -26.19 25.65 -19.68
N PRO A 5 -25.11 26.06 -20.37
CA PRO A 5 -23.84 25.36 -20.32
C PRO A 5 -23.36 25.27 -18.86
N PRO A 6 -22.87 24.10 -18.41
CA PRO A 6 -22.37 23.94 -17.05
C PRO A 6 -21.22 24.93 -16.79
N THR A 7 -21.29 25.69 -15.70
CA THR A 7 -20.20 26.59 -15.28
C THR A 7 -18.99 25.77 -14.78
N PRO A 8 -17.75 26.29 -14.83
CA PRO A 8 -16.57 25.59 -14.29
C PRO A 8 -16.74 25.14 -12.82
N GLU A 9 -17.50 25.90 -12.02
CA GLU A 9 -17.83 25.54 -10.63
C GLU A 9 -18.78 24.35 -10.51
N SER A 10 -19.63 24.11 -11.51
CA SER A 10 -20.55 22.96 -11.54
C SER A 10 -19.81 21.62 -11.76
N TRP A 11 -18.56 21.69 -12.25
CA TRP A 11 -17.66 20.56 -12.45
C TRP A 11 -16.86 20.18 -11.20
N LEU A 12 -16.62 21.13 -10.28
CA LEU A 12 -15.93 20.81 -9.04
C LEU A 12 -16.76 19.73 -8.33
N PRO A 13 -16.24 18.50 -8.15
CA PRO A 13 -16.97 17.49 -7.40
C PRO A 13 -17.32 18.16 -6.07
N ARG A 14 -18.60 18.16 -5.68
CA ARG A 14 -19.02 18.64 -4.36
C ARG A 14 -18.38 17.72 -3.31
N ARG A 15 -17.09 17.94 -3.05
CA ARG A 15 -16.26 17.22 -2.09
C ARG A 15 -16.81 17.54 -0.72
N ARG A 16 -16.95 16.52 0.12
CA ARG A 16 -17.43 16.69 1.49
C ARG A 16 -16.51 17.66 2.24
N LYS A 17 -17.06 18.37 3.24
CA LYS A 17 -16.26 19.31 4.06
C LYS A 17 -15.01 18.62 4.65
N TRP A 18 -15.14 17.37 5.06
CA TRP A 18 -14.02 16.58 5.57
C TRP A 18 -12.99 16.19 4.49
N SER A 19 -13.39 15.81 3.28
CA SER A 19 -12.41 15.53 2.20
C SER A 19 -11.67 16.80 1.78
N ARG A 20 -12.33 17.96 1.76
CA ARG A 20 -11.66 19.27 1.57
C ARG A 20 -10.69 19.61 2.70
N LEU A 21 -11.03 19.28 3.95
CA LEU A 21 -10.13 19.47 5.09
C LEU A 21 -8.88 18.59 4.94
N LEU A 22 -9.06 17.30 4.64
CA LEU A 22 -7.94 16.39 4.40
C LEU A 22 -7.08 16.82 3.22
N GLU A 23 -7.69 17.30 2.13
CA GLU A 23 -6.97 17.84 0.98
C GLU A 23 -6.15 19.08 1.35
N LYS A 24 -6.69 20.00 2.17
CA LYS A 24 -5.91 21.15 2.67
C LYS A 24 -4.71 20.72 3.50
N ILE A 25 -4.88 19.69 4.36
CA ILE A 25 -3.78 19.12 5.14
C ILE A 25 -2.74 18.49 4.21
N ALA A 26 -3.19 17.68 3.24
CA ALA A 26 -2.31 17.02 2.27
C ALA A 26 -1.53 18.04 1.43
N LEU A 27 -2.20 19.04 0.87
CA LEU A 27 -1.57 20.11 0.11
C LEU A 27 -0.61 20.94 0.99
N GLY A 28 -0.94 21.13 2.27
CA GLY A 28 -0.04 21.75 3.25
C GLY A 28 1.27 20.98 3.43
N ILE A 29 1.18 19.65 3.50
CA ILE A 29 2.33 18.74 3.60
C ILE A 29 3.09 18.63 2.26
N GLU A 30 2.39 18.66 1.13
CA GLU A 30 3.00 18.56 -0.21
C GLU A 30 3.67 19.87 -0.64
N LYS A 31 3.22 21.04 -0.17
CA LYS A 31 3.76 22.36 -0.55
C LYS A 31 5.27 22.51 -0.34
N PRO A 32 5.86 22.14 0.82
CA PRO A 32 7.32 22.18 0.99
C PRO A 32 8.04 21.21 0.04
N THR A 33 7.51 20.00 -0.17
CA THR A 33 8.09 19.01 -1.08
C THR A 33 8.04 19.46 -2.53
N ASN A 34 6.92 20.06 -2.96
CA ASN A 34 6.76 20.66 -4.29
C ASN A 34 7.74 21.82 -4.52
N ARG A 35 7.97 22.64 -3.49
CA ARG A 35 8.96 23.73 -3.55
C ARG A 35 10.39 23.21 -3.63
N LEU A 36 10.70 22.11 -2.94
CA LEU A 36 12.05 21.52 -2.92
C LEU A 36 12.39 20.81 -4.24
N ILE A 37 11.44 20.09 -4.83
CA ILE A 37 11.67 19.27 -6.03
C ILE A 37 11.58 20.12 -7.31
N GLY A 38 10.76 21.17 -7.34
CA GLY A 38 10.66 22.11 -8.47
C GLY A 38 10.03 21.55 -9.75
N ASN A 39 9.88 20.22 -9.89
CA ASN A 39 9.29 19.55 -11.04
C ASN A 39 8.14 18.62 -10.62
N TYR A 40 6.93 18.91 -11.11
CA TYR A 40 5.71 18.17 -10.80
C TYR A 40 5.79 16.68 -11.16
N HIS A 41 6.48 16.33 -12.26
CA HIS A 41 6.63 14.94 -12.70
C HIS A 41 7.46 14.07 -11.75
N LEU A 42 8.34 14.70 -10.97
CA LEU A 42 9.18 14.04 -10.00
C LEU A 42 8.55 13.99 -8.62
N ASN A 43 7.38 14.56 -8.36
CA ASN A 43 6.84 14.51 -6.99
C ASN A 43 6.51 13.04 -6.55
N PRO A 44 7.10 12.54 -5.44
CA PRO A 44 6.94 11.16 -4.99
C PRO A 44 5.51 10.82 -4.58
N PHE A 45 4.71 11.80 -4.14
CA PHE A 45 3.33 11.62 -3.73
C PHE A 45 2.41 11.16 -4.88
N TYR A 46 2.81 11.36 -6.14
CA TYR A 46 2.10 10.86 -7.32
C TYR A 46 2.47 9.42 -7.68
N HIS A 47 3.57 8.90 -7.14
CA HIS A 47 4.11 7.57 -7.45
C HIS A 47 4.00 6.60 -6.27
N THR A 48 3.22 6.93 -5.23
CA THR A 48 3.12 6.12 -3.99
C THR A 48 2.76 4.66 -4.23
N GLY A 49 1.85 4.36 -5.16
CA GLY A 49 1.47 2.98 -5.47
C GLY A 49 2.61 2.16 -6.10
N VAL A 50 3.37 2.75 -7.03
CA VAL A 50 4.50 2.07 -7.70
C VAL A 50 5.75 2.03 -6.82
N ILE A 51 5.95 3.02 -5.94
CA ILE A 51 6.99 2.99 -4.92
C ILE A 51 6.70 1.89 -3.89
N ALA A 52 5.45 1.71 -3.47
CA ALA A 52 5.07 0.60 -2.59
C ALA A 52 5.34 -0.76 -3.25
N LEU A 53 5.01 -0.95 -4.54
CA LEU A 53 5.34 -2.18 -5.26
C LEU A 53 6.87 -2.41 -5.33
N PHE A 54 7.65 -1.38 -5.62
CA PHE A 54 9.10 -1.47 -5.62
C PHE A 54 9.65 -1.92 -4.26
N LEU A 55 9.19 -1.30 -3.16
CA LEU A 55 9.59 -1.67 -1.79
C LEU A 55 9.17 -3.10 -1.44
N PHE A 56 7.97 -3.53 -1.86
CA PHE A 56 7.50 -4.90 -1.68
C PHE A 56 8.41 -5.92 -2.38
N ILE A 57 8.87 -5.63 -3.60
CA ILE A 57 9.85 -6.46 -4.31
C ILE A 57 11.19 -6.48 -3.57
N VAL A 58 11.68 -5.33 -3.08
CA VAL A 58 12.91 -5.25 -2.29
C VAL A 58 12.82 -6.11 -1.02
N VAL A 59 11.72 -6.03 -0.27
CA VAL A 59 11.46 -6.86 0.91
C VAL A 59 11.45 -8.35 0.53
N GLY A 60 10.79 -8.73 -0.56
CA GLY A 60 10.77 -10.12 -1.04
C GLY A 60 12.15 -10.66 -1.40
N LEU A 61 12.93 -9.93 -2.19
CA LEU A 61 14.27 -10.34 -2.62
C LEU A 61 15.25 -10.43 -1.44
N THR A 62 15.22 -9.44 -0.56
CA THR A 62 16.06 -9.45 0.65
C THR A 62 15.64 -10.54 1.63
N GLY A 63 14.34 -10.83 1.76
CA GLY A 63 13.84 -11.94 2.58
C GLY A 63 14.33 -13.29 2.07
N ILE A 64 14.21 -13.54 0.76
CA ILE A 64 14.73 -14.77 0.11
C ILE A 64 16.22 -14.94 0.41
N TYR A 65 17.01 -13.88 0.29
CA TYR A 65 18.44 -13.93 0.61
C TYR A 65 18.69 -14.32 2.08
N LEU A 66 17.98 -13.70 3.04
CA LEU A 66 18.17 -13.98 4.46
C LEU A 66 17.82 -15.43 4.82
N TYR A 67 16.82 -16.03 4.16
CA TYR A 67 16.43 -17.42 4.40
C TYR A 67 17.51 -18.42 4.02
N LEU A 68 18.38 -18.11 3.06
CA LEU A 68 19.50 -18.99 2.70
C LEU A 68 20.48 -19.19 3.87
N PHE A 69 20.50 -18.29 4.85
CA PHE A 69 21.39 -18.32 6.01
C PHE A 69 20.66 -18.61 7.32
N PHE A 70 19.34 -18.72 7.29
CA PHE A 70 18.51 -18.91 8.47
C PHE A 70 18.41 -20.38 8.87
N GLN A 71 18.33 -20.66 10.18
CA GLN A 71 18.13 -22.00 10.72
C GLN A 71 16.93 -22.01 11.66
N TYR A 72 16.24 -23.15 11.77
CA TYR A 72 14.99 -23.24 12.51
C TYR A 72 15.21 -23.85 13.90
N GLY A 73 14.82 -23.12 14.94
CA GLY A 73 14.84 -23.55 16.34
C GLY A 73 15.13 -22.37 17.25
N PHE A 74 14.80 -22.43 18.53
CA PHE A 74 14.91 -21.26 19.42
C PHE A 74 16.34 -20.70 19.50
N GLU A 75 17.30 -21.55 19.86
CA GLU A 75 18.72 -21.15 19.88
C GLU A 75 19.33 -21.11 18.47
N ALA A 76 18.91 -22.02 17.58
CA ALA A 76 19.44 -22.12 16.23
C ALA A 76 19.13 -20.85 15.39
N SER A 77 17.89 -20.34 15.47
CA SER A 77 17.48 -19.09 14.82
C SER A 77 18.30 -17.91 15.32
N TYR A 78 18.39 -17.75 16.64
CA TYR A 78 19.12 -16.66 17.26
C TYR A 78 20.60 -16.68 16.86
N ASN A 79 21.25 -17.85 16.97
CA ASN A 79 22.65 -18.03 16.60
C ASN A 79 22.89 -17.85 15.09
N ALA A 80 21.96 -18.28 14.24
CA ALA A 80 22.04 -18.05 12.81
C ALA A 80 21.98 -16.56 12.47
N VAL A 81 21.08 -15.81 13.10
CA VAL A 81 21.02 -14.34 12.96
C VAL A 81 22.31 -13.70 13.43
N GLN A 82 22.83 -14.08 14.60
CA GLN A 82 24.06 -13.50 15.15
C GLN A 82 25.29 -13.77 14.28
N THR A 83 25.52 -15.03 13.91
CA THR A 83 26.78 -15.48 13.32
C THR A 83 26.80 -15.44 11.80
N ARG A 84 25.66 -15.68 11.14
CA ARG A 84 25.59 -15.76 9.67
C ARG A 84 24.98 -14.52 9.03
N ILE A 85 24.15 -13.77 9.76
CA ILE A 85 23.46 -12.60 9.22
C ILE A 85 24.08 -11.29 9.75
N GLU A 86 24.32 -11.15 11.04
CA GLU A 86 24.87 -9.92 11.63
C GLU A 86 26.40 -9.81 11.54
N ALA A 87 27.14 -10.92 11.60
CA ALA A 87 28.59 -10.87 11.53
C ALA A 87 29.12 -10.44 10.14
N PRO A 88 28.63 -10.98 9.00
CA PRO A 88 29.09 -10.55 7.69
C PRO A 88 28.45 -9.21 7.28
N ILE A 89 29.27 -8.26 6.80
CA ILE A 89 28.80 -6.91 6.42
C ILE A 89 27.68 -6.98 5.38
N LEU A 90 27.83 -7.80 4.34
CA LEU A 90 26.82 -7.94 3.28
C LEU A 90 25.48 -8.41 3.83
N ALA A 91 25.46 -9.49 4.60
CA ALA A 91 24.23 -10.06 5.14
C ALA A 91 23.58 -9.11 6.17
N ARG A 92 24.38 -8.41 6.97
CA ARG A 92 23.91 -7.40 7.92
C ARG A 92 23.25 -6.23 7.22
N THR A 93 23.87 -5.74 6.15
CA THR A 93 23.28 -4.68 5.32
C THR A 93 22.01 -5.16 4.66
N VAL A 94 21.96 -6.38 4.10
CA VAL A 94 20.72 -6.93 3.52
C VAL A 94 19.61 -7.05 4.57
N ARG A 95 19.92 -7.49 5.80
CA ARG A 95 18.96 -7.54 6.91
C ARG A 95 18.43 -6.15 7.28
N ALA A 96 19.31 -5.16 7.34
CA ALA A 96 18.92 -3.78 7.59
C ALA A 96 18.08 -3.21 6.44
N VAL A 97 18.42 -3.48 5.18
CA VAL A 97 17.58 -3.11 4.02
C VAL A 97 16.21 -3.79 4.12
N HIS A 98 16.13 -5.08 4.43
CA HIS A 98 14.86 -5.79 4.59
C HIS A 98 13.97 -5.10 5.63
N ARG A 99 14.53 -4.76 6.80
CA ARG A 99 13.82 -4.04 7.87
C ARG A 99 13.35 -2.66 7.41
N TYR A 100 14.25 -1.79 6.95
CA TYR A 100 13.90 -0.42 6.59
C TYR A 100 13.00 -0.34 5.35
N ALA A 101 13.14 -1.27 4.41
CA ALA A 101 12.23 -1.38 3.28
C ALA A 101 10.82 -1.80 3.73
N SER A 102 10.71 -2.67 4.74
CA SER A 102 9.42 -3.05 5.34
C SER A 102 8.73 -1.85 6.01
N ASP A 103 9.49 -1.07 6.80
CA ASP A 103 9.00 0.17 7.42
C ASP A 103 8.52 1.17 6.38
N ALA A 104 9.37 1.43 5.37
CA ALA A 104 9.05 2.33 4.27
C ALA A 104 7.85 1.86 3.46
N LEU A 105 7.68 0.54 3.28
CA LEU A 105 6.55 -0.05 2.57
C LEU A 105 5.24 0.28 3.30
N VAL A 106 5.17 0.04 4.61
CA VAL A 106 3.95 0.33 5.40
C VAL A 106 3.62 1.82 5.34
N VAL A 107 4.61 2.69 5.55
CA VAL A 107 4.42 4.14 5.45
C VAL A 107 3.91 4.54 4.06
N THR A 108 4.49 4.00 2.99
CA THR A 108 4.09 4.32 1.62
C THR A 108 2.69 3.80 1.29
N VAL A 109 2.32 2.61 1.77
CA VAL A 109 0.97 2.05 1.60
C VAL A 109 -0.06 2.89 2.36
N LEU A 110 0.24 3.35 3.58
CA LEU A 110 -0.64 4.25 4.33
C LEU A 110 -0.79 5.60 3.62
N LEU A 111 0.28 6.16 3.05
CA LEU A 111 0.22 7.37 2.23
C LEU A 111 -0.63 7.15 0.96
N HIS A 112 -0.50 5.99 0.30
CA HIS A 112 -1.32 5.60 -0.84
C HIS A 112 -2.81 5.50 -0.46
N ALA A 113 -3.12 4.88 0.67
CA ALA A 113 -4.48 4.75 1.21
C ALA A 113 -5.06 6.13 1.60
N PHE A 114 -4.27 6.99 2.26
CA PHE A 114 -4.68 8.36 2.58
C PHE A 114 -5.00 9.16 1.33
N ARG A 115 -4.18 9.03 0.29
CA ARG A 115 -4.39 9.71 -0.99
C ARG A 115 -5.68 9.29 -1.68
N THR A 116 -5.92 7.99 -1.74
CA THR A 116 -7.14 7.44 -2.33
C THR A 116 -8.38 7.81 -1.52
N LEU A 117 -8.27 7.97 -0.21
CA LEU A 117 -9.33 8.42 0.68
C LEU A 117 -9.75 9.89 0.43
N PHE A 118 -8.81 10.85 0.44
CA PHE A 118 -9.18 12.26 0.29
C PHE A 118 -9.66 12.60 -1.13
N MET A 119 -9.15 11.91 -2.16
CA MET A 119 -9.64 12.05 -3.54
C MET A 119 -11.01 11.39 -3.76
N GLU A 120 -11.58 10.74 -2.74
CA GLU A 120 -12.81 9.95 -2.81
C GLU A 120 -12.76 8.83 -3.88
N ASN A 121 -11.55 8.36 -4.19
CA ASN A 121 -11.22 7.40 -5.26
C ASN A 121 -11.42 5.93 -4.84
N PHE A 122 -12.39 5.65 -3.95
CA PHE A 122 -12.65 4.33 -3.38
C PHE A 122 -14.06 3.77 -3.67
N ARG A 123 -14.89 4.53 -4.40
CA ARG A 123 -16.29 4.17 -4.70
C ARG A 123 -16.46 3.58 -6.10
N GLY A 124 -17.65 3.03 -6.37
CA GLY A 124 -18.02 2.48 -7.68
C GLY A 124 -17.15 1.28 -8.09
N PRO A 125 -16.59 1.24 -9.31
CA PRO A 125 -15.77 0.11 -9.78
C PRO A 125 -14.48 -0.08 -8.96
N ARG A 126 -14.05 0.93 -8.19
CA ARG A 126 -12.84 0.89 -7.36
C ARG A 126 -13.06 0.32 -5.96
N ARG A 127 -14.27 -0.14 -5.63
CA ARG A 127 -14.59 -0.77 -4.33
C ARG A 127 -13.71 -1.99 -4.04
N LEU A 128 -13.45 -2.81 -5.05
CA LEU A 128 -12.58 -3.98 -4.89
C LEU A 128 -11.14 -3.57 -4.58
N ALA A 129 -10.60 -2.58 -5.31
CA ALA A 129 -9.27 -2.06 -5.04
C ALA A 129 -9.16 -1.49 -3.61
N TRP A 130 -10.20 -0.79 -3.14
CA TRP A 130 -10.24 -0.30 -1.77
C TRP A 130 -10.22 -1.43 -0.72
N LEU A 131 -11.12 -2.41 -0.85
CA LEU A 131 -11.18 -3.53 0.10
C LEU A 131 -9.89 -4.37 0.11
N THR A 132 -9.37 -4.69 -1.06
CA THR A 132 -8.10 -5.42 -1.19
C THR A 132 -6.94 -4.62 -0.61
N GLY A 133 -6.93 -3.29 -0.77
CA GLY A 133 -5.92 -2.40 -0.17
C GLY A 133 -5.94 -2.42 1.36
N ILE A 134 -7.12 -2.34 1.98
CA ILE A 134 -7.27 -2.44 3.45
C ILE A 134 -6.77 -3.80 3.94
N PHE A 135 -7.19 -4.87 3.27
CA PHE A 135 -6.79 -6.22 3.63
C PHE A 135 -5.27 -6.43 3.53
N MET A 136 -4.65 -6.00 2.42
CA MET A 136 -3.19 -6.06 2.27
C MET A 136 -2.46 -5.26 3.34
N THR A 137 -2.98 -4.09 3.73
CA THR A 137 -2.37 -3.26 4.78
C THR A 137 -2.33 -4.01 6.11
N PHE A 138 -3.41 -4.71 6.47
CA PHE A 138 -3.47 -5.53 7.67
C PHE A 138 -2.49 -6.73 7.61
N ILE A 139 -2.46 -7.43 6.48
CA ILE A 139 -1.55 -8.58 6.30
C ILE A 139 -0.07 -8.14 6.31
N LEU A 140 0.27 -6.99 5.74
CA LEU A 140 1.62 -6.42 5.79
C LEU A 140 2.05 -6.10 7.23
N TRP A 141 1.14 -5.58 8.05
CA TRP A 141 1.40 -5.35 9.47
C TRP A 141 1.66 -6.67 10.22
N LEU A 142 0.84 -7.70 9.99
CA LEU A 142 1.03 -9.03 10.57
C LEU A 142 2.33 -9.70 10.09
N ALA A 143 2.69 -9.52 8.82
CA ALA A 143 3.95 -10.01 8.26
C ALA A 143 5.16 -9.40 8.98
N GLY A 144 5.14 -8.09 9.28
CA GLY A 144 6.23 -7.48 10.05
C GLY A 144 6.34 -8.01 11.49
N ILE A 145 5.22 -8.25 12.18
CA ILE A 145 5.21 -8.86 13.53
C ILE A 145 5.85 -10.26 13.49
N THR A 146 5.39 -11.10 12.57
CA THR A 146 5.93 -12.46 12.39
C THR A 146 7.41 -12.46 12.00
N GLY A 147 7.88 -11.45 11.25
CA GLY A 147 9.31 -11.29 10.93
C GLY A 147 10.17 -11.02 12.16
N TYR A 148 9.70 -10.19 13.10
CA TYR A 148 10.36 -10.00 14.40
C TYR A 148 10.31 -11.25 15.27
N TRP A 149 9.24 -12.04 15.13
CA TRP A 149 9.07 -13.27 15.90
C TRP A 149 10.14 -14.31 15.56
N LEU A 150 10.55 -14.43 14.29
CA LEU A 150 11.52 -15.45 13.86
C LEU A 150 12.90 -15.37 14.54
N ILE A 151 13.33 -14.19 15.01
CA ILE A 151 14.68 -13.97 15.55
C ILE A 151 14.89 -14.71 16.89
N TRP A 152 13.82 -14.87 17.67
CA TRP A 152 13.86 -15.49 19.01
C TRP A 152 14.69 -14.70 20.04
N ASP A 153 14.64 -13.37 19.96
CA ASP A 153 15.25 -12.46 20.94
C ASP A 153 14.23 -11.98 22.00
N THR A 154 14.64 -11.14 22.95
CA THR A 154 13.74 -10.62 23.98
C THR A 154 12.52 -9.87 23.43
N ARG A 155 12.57 -9.34 22.20
CA ARG A 155 11.38 -8.76 21.55
C ARG A 155 10.44 -9.85 21.07
N SER A 156 10.95 -10.93 20.48
CA SER A 156 10.14 -12.10 20.14
C SER A 156 9.44 -12.70 21.37
N GLN A 157 10.10 -12.70 22.54
CA GLN A 157 9.51 -13.13 23.81
C GLN A 157 8.31 -12.26 24.19
N VAL A 158 8.46 -10.94 24.22
CA VAL A 158 7.34 -10.03 24.55
C VAL A 158 6.18 -10.18 23.55
N ILE A 159 6.47 -10.31 22.26
CA ILE A 159 5.43 -10.59 21.25
C ILE A 159 4.69 -11.89 21.56
N ASN A 160 5.42 -12.95 21.91
CA ASN A 160 4.86 -14.25 22.22
C ASN A 160 3.99 -14.21 23.49
N ASP A 161 4.44 -13.54 24.54
CA ASP A 161 3.73 -13.45 25.82
C ASP A 161 2.37 -12.73 25.62
N HIS A 162 2.37 -11.59 24.94
CA HIS A 162 1.14 -10.87 24.58
C HIS A 162 0.25 -11.66 23.61
N PHE A 163 0.84 -12.45 22.71
CA PHE A 163 0.08 -13.34 21.84
C PHE A 163 -0.63 -14.45 22.62
N VAL A 164 0.01 -15.02 23.65
CA VAL A 164 -0.62 -15.98 24.56
C VAL A 164 -1.79 -15.34 25.31
N ASP A 165 -1.60 -14.14 25.87
CA ASP A 165 -2.66 -13.39 26.57
C ASP A 165 -3.85 -13.11 25.65
N PHE A 166 -3.59 -12.75 24.40
CA PHE A 166 -4.62 -12.57 23.39
C PHE A 166 -5.34 -13.91 23.09
N LEU A 167 -4.61 -14.99 22.84
CA LEU A 167 -5.20 -16.30 22.54
C LEU A 167 -6.11 -16.79 23.67
N GLN A 168 -5.72 -16.60 24.93
CA GLN A 168 -6.53 -16.97 26.11
C GLN A 168 -7.88 -16.22 26.14
N GLN A 169 -7.92 -14.98 25.64
CA GLN A 169 -9.15 -14.19 25.59
C GLN A 169 -10.08 -14.58 24.43
N VAL A 170 -9.52 -15.04 23.31
CA VAL A 170 -10.28 -15.23 22.07
C VAL A 170 -10.51 -16.68 21.65
N THR A 171 -9.73 -17.63 22.17
CA THR A 171 -9.76 -19.03 21.72
C THR A 171 -9.49 -20.05 22.83
N PRO A 172 -10.06 -21.26 22.75
CA PRO A 172 -9.72 -22.36 23.67
C PRO A 172 -8.36 -23.00 23.36
N PHE A 173 -7.70 -22.63 22.24
CA PHE A 173 -6.45 -23.24 21.78
C PHE A 173 -5.18 -22.68 22.47
N ALA A 174 -5.34 -21.73 23.40
CA ALA A 174 -4.21 -21.10 24.07
C ALA A 174 -3.38 -22.10 24.88
N ASP A 175 -4.03 -23.01 25.59
CA ASP A 175 -3.36 -24.02 26.43
C ASP A 175 -2.55 -25.00 25.57
N ASP A 176 -3.10 -25.42 24.42
CA ASP A 176 -2.40 -26.28 23.45
C ASP A 176 -1.15 -25.59 22.89
N TYR A 177 -1.25 -24.29 22.59
CA TYR A 177 -0.13 -23.49 22.11
C TYR A 177 0.98 -23.36 23.16
N VAL A 178 0.63 -23.00 24.40
CA VAL A 178 1.57 -22.88 25.52
C VAL A 178 2.23 -24.23 25.82
N PHE A 179 1.46 -25.31 25.76
CA PHE A 179 1.97 -26.66 25.94
C PHE A 179 2.95 -27.06 24.83
N ALA A 180 2.64 -26.75 23.56
CA ALA A 180 3.55 -26.99 22.45
C ALA A 180 4.86 -26.21 22.60
N LEU A 181 4.77 -24.93 23.00
CA LEU A 181 5.92 -24.06 23.25
C LEU A 181 6.79 -24.60 24.39
N THR A 182 6.17 -24.97 25.51
CA THR A 182 6.85 -25.52 26.69
C THR A 182 7.52 -26.85 26.38
N ARG A 183 6.80 -27.75 25.69
CA ARG A 183 7.35 -29.04 25.24
C ARG A 183 8.56 -28.83 24.33
N ALA A 184 8.47 -27.94 23.35
CA ALA A 184 9.58 -27.63 22.45
C ALA A 184 10.82 -27.10 23.20
N ARG A 185 10.61 -26.30 24.26
CA ARG A 185 11.69 -25.78 25.10
C ARG A 185 12.34 -26.88 25.96
N VAL A 186 11.54 -27.71 26.64
CA VAL A 186 12.05 -28.79 27.51
C VAL A 186 12.73 -29.90 26.73
N THR A 187 12.18 -30.28 25.57
CA THR A 187 12.76 -31.35 24.73
C THR A 187 13.93 -30.87 23.86
N GLY A 188 14.17 -29.55 23.79
CA GLY A 188 15.09 -28.94 22.83
C GLY A 188 14.61 -29.02 21.36
N ASN A 189 13.47 -29.67 21.08
CA ASN A 189 12.96 -29.89 19.74
C ASN A 189 12.01 -28.75 19.32
N SER A 190 12.59 -27.60 18.99
CA SER A 190 11.85 -26.36 18.66
C SER A 190 11.83 -26.00 17.17
N TRP A 191 12.51 -26.78 16.33
CA TRP A 191 12.65 -26.46 14.91
C TRP A 191 11.30 -26.41 14.18
N GLN A 192 10.35 -27.30 14.54
CA GLN A 192 9.03 -27.33 13.88
C GLN A 192 8.26 -26.04 14.11
N LEU A 193 8.27 -25.50 15.34
CA LEU A 193 7.54 -24.29 15.68
C LEU A 193 8.08 -23.08 14.92
N VAL A 194 9.40 -22.93 14.91
CA VAL A 194 10.04 -21.83 14.16
C VAL A 194 9.83 -22.02 12.65
N PHE A 195 9.92 -23.25 12.13
CA PHE A 195 9.68 -23.53 10.72
C PHE A 195 8.24 -23.20 10.30
N ILE A 196 7.25 -23.55 11.13
CA ILE A 196 5.86 -23.15 10.92
C ILE A 196 5.74 -21.62 10.95
N GLY A 197 6.36 -20.95 11.92
CA GLY A 197 6.40 -19.49 11.98
C GLY A 197 6.98 -18.87 10.71
N PHE A 198 8.03 -19.47 10.15
CA PHE A 198 8.61 -19.07 8.87
C PHE A 198 7.63 -19.27 7.70
N LEU A 199 6.96 -20.42 7.63
CA LEU A 199 5.95 -20.69 6.60
C LEU A 199 4.78 -19.71 6.70
N VAL A 200 4.36 -19.34 7.90
CA VAL A 200 3.34 -18.31 8.12
C VAL A 200 3.83 -16.97 7.57
N HIS A 201 5.04 -16.54 7.94
CA HIS A 201 5.61 -15.29 7.46
C HIS A 201 5.73 -15.24 5.92
N LEU A 202 6.24 -16.32 5.31
CA LEU A 202 6.30 -16.46 3.85
C LEU A 202 4.90 -16.49 3.22
N GLY A 203 3.97 -17.20 3.84
CA GLY A 203 2.57 -17.28 3.41
C GLY A 203 1.89 -15.91 3.40
N LEU A 204 2.12 -15.08 4.42
CA LEU A 204 1.60 -13.71 4.49
C LEU A 204 2.14 -12.86 3.33
N PHE A 205 3.42 -12.98 2.98
CA PHE A 205 3.98 -12.31 1.80
C PHE A 205 3.30 -12.74 0.50
N LEU A 206 3.09 -14.05 0.30
CA LEU A 206 2.40 -14.57 -0.89
C LEU A 206 0.93 -14.16 -0.94
N ILE A 207 0.24 -14.11 0.20
CA ILE A 207 -1.14 -13.59 0.29
C ILE A 207 -1.19 -12.14 -0.16
N VAL A 208 -0.25 -11.28 0.27
CA VAL A 208 -0.16 -9.90 -0.21
C VAL A 208 0.06 -9.86 -1.72
N ALA A 209 0.93 -10.71 -2.29
CA ALA A 209 1.14 -10.77 -3.74
C ALA A 209 -0.13 -11.17 -4.52
N ILE A 210 -0.89 -12.15 -4.02
CA ILE A 210 -2.17 -12.57 -4.62
C ILE A 210 -3.20 -11.44 -4.54
N PHE A 211 -3.30 -10.78 -3.39
CA PHE A 211 -4.22 -9.65 -3.24
C PHE A 211 -3.78 -8.43 -4.04
N PHE A 212 -2.48 -8.23 -4.28
CA PHE A 212 -1.98 -7.20 -5.17
C PHE A 212 -2.41 -7.45 -6.61
N TRP A 213 -2.35 -8.70 -7.09
CA TRP A 213 -2.93 -9.07 -8.37
C TRP A 213 -4.44 -8.76 -8.42
N LEU A 214 -5.20 -9.14 -7.39
CA LEU A 214 -6.63 -8.79 -7.29
C LEU A 214 -6.89 -7.27 -7.24
N HIS A 215 -6.02 -6.52 -6.57
CA HIS A 215 -6.10 -5.06 -6.41
C HIS A 215 -5.93 -4.35 -7.76
N THR A 216 -5.06 -4.88 -8.62
CA THR A 216 -4.73 -4.31 -9.93
C THR A 216 -5.55 -4.88 -11.08
N ARG A 217 -6.35 -5.93 -10.87
CA ARG A 217 -7.06 -6.67 -11.94
C ARG A 217 -7.97 -5.84 -12.84
N HIS A 218 -8.44 -4.69 -12.36
CA HIS A 218 -9.32 -3.78 -13.11
C HIS A 218 -8.54 -2.71 -13.90
N LEU A 219 -7.21 -2.72 -13.83
CA LEU A 219 -6.33 -1.87 -14.62
C LEU A 219 -5.94 -2.61 -15.89
N LYS A 220 -6.25 -2.04 -17.05
CA LYS A 220 -5.85 -2.58 -18.36
C LYS A 220 -4.34 -2.43 -18.59
N ARG A 221 -3.71 -1.42 -17.99
CA ARG A 221 -2.26 -1.19 -18.03
C ARG A 221 -1.75 -0.85 -16.64
N ILE A 222 -0.77 -1.62 -16.17
CA ILE A 222 -0.11 -1.41 -14.88
C ILE A 222 1.30 -0.91 -15.17
N ARG A 223 1.68 0.21 -14.56
CA ARG A 223 3.10 0.58 -14.47
C ARG A 223 3.68 -0.17 -13.28
N LEU A 224 4.51 -1.18 -13.54
CA LEU A 224 5.09 -2.02 -12.48
C LEU A 224 6.26 -1.36 -11.76
N PHE A 225 6.93 -0.41 -12.42
CA PHE A 225 8.13 0.22 -11.87
C PHE A 225 7.99 1.74 -11.83
N PRO A 226 8.42 2.39 -10.73
CA PRO A 226 8.54 3.84 -10.70
C PRO A 226 9.61 4.32 -11.70
N PRO A 227 9.66 5.63 -12.00
CA PRO A 227 10.76 6.20 -12.77
C PRO A 227 12.12 5.81 -12.17
N ALA A 228 13.13 5.56 -13.02
CA ALA A 228 14.45 5.09 -12.60
C ALA A 228 15.09 5.94 -11.49
N VAL A 229 14.86 7.26 -11.52
CA VAL A 229 15.31 8.21 -10.49
C VAL A 229 14.80 7.82 -9.10
N TRP A 230 13.53 7.41 -8.98
CA TRP A 230 12.93 7.02 -7.71
C TRP A 230 13.38 5.63 -7.25
N MET A 231 13.60 4.69 -8.17
CA MET A 231 14.18 3.38 -7.83
C MET A 231 15.61 3.52 -7.32
N ALA A 232 16.45 4.27 -8.05
CA ALA A 232 17.84 4.52 -7.67
C ALA A 232 17.94 5.37 -6.39
N GLY A 233 17.10 6.39 -6.25
CA GLY A 233 17.05 7.25 -5.07
C GLY A 233 16.59 6.49 -3.83
N ALA A 234 15.43 5.82 -3.88
CA ALA A 234 14.93 5.06 -2.73
C ALA A 234 15.83 3.87 -2.39
N GLY A 235 16.31 3.12 -3.38
CA GLY A 235 17.24 2.01 -3.19
C GLY A 235 18.58 2.47 -2.61
N GLY A 236 19.15 3.56 -3.15
CA GLY A 236 20.40 4.14 -2.66
C GLY A 236 20.28 4.64 -1.23
N VAL A 237 19.21 5.37 -0.90
CA VAL A 237 18.94 5.83 0.48
C VAL A 237 18.80 4.64 1.43
N LEU A 238 18.06 3.59 1.05
CA LEU A 238 17.92 2.38 1.88
C LEU A 238 19.26 1.72 2.15
N VAL A 239 20.11 1.55 1.13
CA VAL A 239 21.44 0.94 1.29
C VAL A 239 22.35 1.80 2.16
N VAL A 240 22.36 3.13 1.96
CA VAL A 240 23.16 4.05 2.78
C VAL A 240 22.71 4.01 4.23
N ILE A 241 21.41 4.11 4.50
CA ILE A 241 20.87 4.02 5.87
C ILE A 241 21.19 2.65 6.47
N ALA A 242 21.04 1.56 5.72
CA ALA A 242 21.35 0.21 6.18
C ALA A 242 22.84 -0.01 6.50
N LEU A 243 23.74 0.68 5.80
CA LEU A 243 25.18 0.65 6.08
C LEU A 243 25.54 1.47 7.33
N LEU A 244 24.94 2.65 7.47
CA LEU A 244 25.23 3.57 8.58
C LEU A 244 24.56 3.14 9.89
N PHE A 245 23.37 2.55 9.81
CA PHE A 245 22.54 2.14 10.93
C PHE A 245 22.15 0.68 10.77
N PRO A 246 22.97 -0.28 11.23
CA PRO A 246 22.61 -1.68 11.19
C PRO A 246 21.42 -1.97 12.14
N ALA A 247 20.58 -2.95 11.78
CA ALA A 247 19.38 -3.28 12.54
C ALA A 247 19.68 -3.80 13.96
N GLY A 248 20.82 -4.48 14.13
CA GLY A 248 21.25 -5.07 15.40
C GLY A 248 20.35 -6.22 15.86
N MET A 249 20.59 -6.71 17.07
CA MET A 249 19.76 -7.73 17.72
C MET A 249 19.74 -7.53 19.23
N LEU A 250 18.67 -7.99 19.87
CA LEU A 250 18.54 -7.98 21.32
C LEU A 250 19.09 -9.29 21.92
N PRO A 251 19.27 -9.37 23.25
CA PRO A 251 19.64 -10.63 23.90
C PRO A 251 18.66 -11.77 23.60
N ILE A 252 19.11 -13.01 23.77
CA ILE A 252 18.29 -14.19 23.54
C ILE A 252 17.07 -14.22 24.49
N ALA A 253 15.95 -14.74 24.00
CA ALA A 253 14.73 -14.93 24.78
C ALA A 253 14.90 -15.98 25.89
N ASP A 254 14.70 -15.56 27.15
CA ASP A 254 14.77 -16.42 28.33
C ASP A 254 13.42 -16.40 29.07
N ALA A 255 12.72 -17.53 29.12
CA ALA A 255 11.43 -17.60 29.83
C ALA A 255 11.57 -17.49 31.35
N ALA A 256 12.78 -17.68 31.90
CA ALA A 256 13.02 -17.50 33.33
C ALA A 256 13.12 -16.01 33.72
N LEU A 257 13.30 -15.10 32.75
CA LEU A 257 13.53 -13.68 32.99
C LEU A 257 12.52 -12.84 32.23
N LEU A 258 11.81 -11.96 32.94
CA LEU A 258 11.01 -10.92 32.30
C LEU A 258 11.93 -9.75 31.89
N PRO A 259 11.95 -9.36 30.59
CA PRO A 259 12.78 -8.25 30.15
C PRO A 259 12.35 -6.93 30.80
N SER A 260 13.25 -6.22 31.48
CA SER A 260 12.92 -4.95 32.15
C SER A 260 12.80 -3.76 31.20
N THR A 261 13.54 -3.78 30.08
CA THR A 261 13.43 -2.79 28.99
C THR A 261 13.65 -3.47 27.64
N VAL A 262 12.74 -3.23 26.69
CA VAL A 262 12.82 -3.77 25.33
C VAL A 262 12.61 -2.65 24.33
N ARG A 263 13.52 -2.53 23.36
CA ARG A 263 13.35 -1.56 22.27
C ARG A 263 12.31 -2.09 21.27
N LEU A 264 11.14 -1.48 21.30
CA LEU A 264 10.03 -1.81 20.40
C LEU A 264 10.11 -1.03 19.09
N ASP A 265 9.55 -1.63 18.05
CA ASP A 265 9.37 -1.00 16.75
C ASP A 265 8.08 -0.17 16.74
N PRO A 266 8.13 1.13 16.41
CA PRO A 266 6.96 2.00 16.49
C PRO A 266 5.94 1.76 15.37
N ILE A 267 6.28 1.05 14.29
CA ILE A 267 5.38 0.79 13.16
C ILE A 267 4.64 -0.52 13.35
N TYR A 268 5.34 -1.57 13.77
CA TYR A 268 4.74 -2.90 13.91
C TYR A 268 4.25 -3.18 15.33
N LEU A 269 4.94 -2.67 16.34
CA LEU A 269 4.73 -3.03 17.74
C LEU A 269 4.16 -1.88 18.59
N TYR A 270 3.49 -0.91 17.96
CA TYR A 270 2.87 0.23 18.65
C TYR A 270 1.77 -0.17 19.64
N TYR A 271 1.20 -1.38 19.48
CA TYR A 271 0.11 -1.87 20.33
C TYR A 271 0.60 -2.36 21.70
N LEU A 272 1.83 -2.89 21.78
CA LEU A 272 2.36 -3.51 23.00
C LEU A 272 2.42 -2.55 24.21
N PRO A 273 2.88 -1.28 24.10
CA PRO A 273 2.85 -0.36 25.23
C PRO A 273 1.44 -0.11 25.77
N VAL A 274 0.46 0.07 24.89
CA VAL A 274 -0.94 0.34 25.28
C VAL A 274 -1.57 -0.89 25.92
N GLU A 275 -1.21 -2.08 25.44
CA GLU A 275 -1.62 -3.35 26.01
C GLU A 275 -1.06 -3.53 27.43
N SER A 276 0.23 -3.22 27.63
CA SER A 276 0.88 -3.28 28.94
C SER A 276 0.29 -2.31 29.98
N TRP A 277 -0.37 -1.24 29.54
CA TRP A 277 -1.08 -0.29 30.41
C TRP A 277 -2.52 -0.73 30.76
N GLY A 278 -2.94 -1.92 30.32
CA GLY A 278 -4.27 -2.46 30.58
C GLY A 278 -5.37 -1.87 29.68
N TRP A 279 -5.01 -1.14 28.62
CA TRP A 279 -5.95 -0.54 27.66
C TRP A 279 -6.14 -1.38 26.40
N ALA A 280 -5.77 -2.66 26.46
CA ALA A 280 -5.87 -3.62 25.36
C ALA A 280 -7.26 -3.60 24.70
N GLY A 281 -8.32 -3.78 25.50
CA GLY A 281 -9.69 -3.82 24.99
C GLY A 281 -10.11 -2.53 24.27
N LEU A 282 -9.72 -1.36 24.80
CA LEU A 282 -10.01 -0.06 24.18
C LEU A 282 -9.25 0.12 22.86
N LEU A 283 -7.96 -0.26 22.83
CA LEU A 283 -7.13 -0.19 21.63
C LEU A 283 -7.74 -1.05 20.51
N TRP A 284 -8.00 -2.32 20.80
CA TRP A 284 -8.54 -3.25 19.82
C TRP A 284 -9.95 -2.85 19.38
N ALA A 285 -10.83 -2.43 20.30
CA ALA A 285 -12.16 -1.92 19.95
C ALA A 285 -12.07 -0.68 19.04
N PHE A 286 -11.15 0.25 19.31
CA PHE A 286 -10.91 1.40 18.46
C PHE A 286 -10.41 1.00 17.07
N MET A 287 -9.43 0.09 16.98
CA MET A 287 -8.90 -0.41 15.71
C MET A 287 -9.99 -1.10 14.87
N TRP A 288 -10.80 -1.96 15.49
CA TRP A 288 -11.92 -2.62 14.82
C TRP A 288 -12.99 -1.61 14.37
N ALA A 289 -13.30 -0.60 15.19
CA ALA A 289 -14.24 0.46 14.82
C ALA A 289 -13.75 1.30 13.64
N VAL A 290 -12.47 1.69 13.63
CA VAL A 290 -11.86 2.43 12.50
C VAL A 290 -11.84 1.57 11.25
N THR A 291 -11.48 0.29 11.36
CA THR A 291 -11.46 -0.65 10.24
C THR A 291 -12.86 -0.86 9.68
N ALA A 292 -13.86 -1.10 10.53
CA ALA A 292 -15.26 -1.24 10.13
C ALA A 292 -15.78 0.03 9.45
N LEU A 293 -15.44 1.21 9.97
CA LEU A 293 -15.78 2.49 9.35
C LEU A 293 -15.18 2.57 7.94
N VAL A 294 -13.87 2.35 7.80
CA VAL A 294 -13.11 2.44 6.55
C VAL A 294 -13.58 1.41 5.50
N VAL A 295 -13.93 0.19 5.93
CA VAL A 295 -14.55 -0.85 5.11
C VAL A 295 -15.97 -0.46 4.67
N ALA A 296 -16.75 0.17 5.55
CA ALA A 296 -18.12 0.59 5.23
C ALA A 296 -18.19 1.84 4.33
N LEU A 297 -17.16 2.70 4.34
CA LEU A 297 -17.12 3.97 3.59
C LEU A 297 -17.61 3.86 2.12
N PRO A 298 -17.24 2.84 1.32
CA PRO A 298 -17.70 2.72 -0.06
C PRO A 298 -19.19 2.38 -0.24
N TRP A 299 -19.85 1.87 0.81
CA TRP A 299 -21.27 1.51 0.83
C TRP A 299 -22.17 2.52 1.56
N THR A 300 -21.59 3.45 2.31
CA THR A 300 -22.36 4.51 2.97
C THR A 300 -23.18 5.31 1.94
N LYS A 301 -24.51 5.08 1.90
CA LYS A 301 -25.49 5.84 1.12
C LYS A 301 -25.75 7.20 1.75
N TRP A 302 -24.70 7.98 1.96
CA TRP A 302 -24.81 9.21 2.73
C TRP A 302 -25.17 10.37 1.78
N ARG A 303 -26.49 10.54 1.61
CA ARG A 303 -27.27 11.63 0.97
C ARG A 303 -26.44 12.51 0.00
N GLY A 304 -26.44 12.15 -1.28
CA GLY A 304 -25.96 13.04 -2.36
C GLY A 304 -25.34 12.39 -3.59
N ARG A 305 -25.10 11.08 -3.62
CA ARG A 305 -24.50 10.38 -4.78
C ARG A 305 -25.16 9.02 -4.98
N SER A 306 -26.21 8.97 -5.81
CA SER A 306 -26.80 7.73 -6.33
C SER A 306 -25.80 6.98 -7.21
N ALA A 307 -26.03 5.68 -7.38
CA ALA A 307 -25.12 4.67 -7.90
C ALA A 307 -24.84 4.74 -9.41
N GLU A 308 -24.88 5.93 -10.01
CA GLU A 308 -24.58 6.19 -11.41
C GLU A 308 -23.44 7.21 -11.45
N SER A 309 -22.40 6.93 -12.23
CA SER A 309 -21.15 7.67 -12.28
C SER A 309 -21.36 9.18 -12.49
N THR A 310 -21.35 9.96 -11.40
CA THR A 310 -21.25 11.44 -11.41
C THR A 310 -19.80 11.90 -11.43
N GLN A 311 -18.95 11.18 -12.16
CA GLN A 311 -17.76 11.79 -12.75
C GLN A 311 -18.15 12.10 -14.20
N PRO A 312 -17.92 13.32 -14.71
CA PRO A 312 -18.17 13.60 -16.10
C PRO A 312 -17.45 12.54 -16.94
N LEU A 313 -18.20 11.76 -17.70
CA LEU A 313 -17.59 10.73 -18.53
C LEU A 313 -16.78 11.41 -19.62
N VAL A 314 -15.70 10.77 -20.01
CA VAL A 314 -14.88 11.28 -21.08
C VAL A 314 -15.70 11.27 -22.37
N LYS A 315 -15.75 12.40 -23.07
CA LYS A 315 -16.37 12.52 -24.39
C LYS A 315 -15.29 12.94 -25.38
N VAL A 316 -15.28 12.28 -26.53
CA VAL A 316 -14.33 12.59 -27.60
C VAL A 316 -15.03 13.53 -28.58
N LEU A 317 -14.36 14.63 -28.90
CA LEU A 317 -14.77 15.57 -29.93
C LEU A 317 -14.23 15.08 -31.28
N ASN A 318 -15.11 14.49 -32.08
CA ASN A 318 -14.72 13.83 -33.33
C ASN A 318 -14.06 14.81 -34.31
N ASP A 319 -14.51 16.07 -34.34
CA ASP A 319 -13.98 17.15 -35.18
C ASP A 319 -12.54 17.54 -34.85
N LYS A 320 -12.13 17.41 -33.58
CA LYS A 320 -10.78 17.76 -33.11
C LYS A 320 -9.85 16.56 -33.00
N CYS A 321 -10.37 15.33 -33.01
CA CYS A 321 -9.57 14.13 -32.81
C CYS A 321 -8.68 13.84 -34.03
N THR A 322 -7.36 13.77 -33.78
CA THR A 322 -6.32 13.52 -34.79
C THR A 322 -5.97 12.05 -34.99
N GLY A 323 -6.58 11.14 -34.24
CA GLY A 323 -6.31 9.70 -34.37
C GLY A 323 -4.96 9.21 -33.82
N CYS A 324 -4.18 10.06 -33.12
CA CYS A 324 -2.81 9.74 -32.65
C CYS A 324 -2.71 8.64 -31.56
N ALA A 325 -3.83 8.12 -31.06
CA ALA A 325 -3.94 7.04 -30.08
C ALA A 325 -3.33 7.27 -28.68
N LYS A 326 -2.68 8.40 -28.39
CA LYS A 326 -2.04 8.70 -27.09
C LYS A 326 -3.02 8.56 -25.91
N CYS A 327 -4.23 9.09 -26.05
CA CYS A 327 -5.28 9.01 -25.04
C CYS A 327 -5.77 7.56 -24.76
N ALA A 328 -5.89 6.74 -25.80
CA ALA A 328 -6.24 5.32 -25.68
C ALA A 328 -5.09 4.51 -25.05
N ASN A 329 -3.85 4.93 -25.32
CA ASN A 329 -2.65 4.35 -24.74
C ASN A 329 -2.47 4.68 -23.26
N ASP A 330 -2.81 5.91 -22.88
CA ASP A 330 -2.65 6.39 -21.51
C ASP A 330 -3.83 6.04 -20.60
N CYS A 331 -4.98 5.64 -21.15
CA CYS A 331 -6.15 5.29 -20.36
C CYS A 331 -5.90 3.99 -19.54
N PRO A 332 -5.77 4.07 -18.19
CA PRO A 332 -5.42 2.90 -17.40
C PRO A 332 -6.60 1.92 -17.24
N TYR A 333 -7.82 2.39 -17.47
CA TYR A 333 -9.05 1.59 -17.42
C TYR A 333 -9.43 1.02 -18.79
N GLY A 334 -8.71 1.38 -19.85
CA GLY A 334 -9.07 0.95 -21.20
C GLY A 334 -10.42 1.44 -21.67
N ALA A 335 -10.85 2.61 -21.17
CA ALA A 335 -12.10 3.25 -21.52
C ALA A 335 -12.04 4.01 -22.84
N LEU A 336 -10.88 4.11 -23.48
CA LEU A 336 -10.72 4.68 -24.82
C LEU A 336 -10.14 3.61 -25.75
N THR A 337 -10.76 3.44 -26.91
CA THR A 337 -10.33 2.52 -27.97
C THR A 337 -10.25 3.27 -29.29
N MET A 338 -9.29 2.91 -30.14
CA MET A 338 -9.18 3.48 -31.48
C MET A 338 -9.99 2.61 -32.44
N VAL A 339 -10.86 3.25 -33.21
CA VAL A 339 -11.66 2.62 -34.28
C VAL A 339 -11.37 3.33 -35.60
N GLU A 340 -11.59 2.65 -36.71
CA GLU A 340 -11.55 3.27 -38.03
C GLU A 340 -12.65 4.33 -38.15
N ARG A 341 -12.29 5.48 -38.73
CA ARG A 341 -13.18 6.62 -38.90
C ARG A 341 -13.91 6.50 -40.24
N ASN A 342 -15.24 6.66 -40.21
CA ASN A 342 -16.11 6.64 -41.41
C ASN A 342 -16.62 8.04 -41.82
N ASP A 343 -16.04 9.11 -41.28
CA ASP A 343 -16.47 10.48 -41.56
C ASP A 343 -15.80 11.01 -42.84
N GLU A 344 -16.59 11.35 -43.86
CA GLU A 344 -16.13 11.77 -45.20
C GLU A 344 -15.25 13.04 -45.23
N ASN A 345 -15.24 13.85 -44.15
CA ASN A 345 -14.59 15.17 -44.09
C ASN A 345 -13.34 15.23 -43.17
N SER A 346 -12.79 14.10 -42.75
CA SER A 346 -11.65 14.03 -41.84
C SER A 346 -10.33 13.70 -42.56
N LYS A 347 -9.23 14.35 -42.16
CA LYS A 347 -7.87 14.05 -42.64
C LYS A 347 -7.20 12.82 -41.98
N PHE A 348 -7.85 12.21 -40.99
CA PHE A 348 -7.28 11.13 -40.18
C PHE A 348 -8.14 9.87 -40.25
N ASP A 349 -7.48 8.71 -40.32
CA ASP A 349 -8.13 7.40 -40.51
C ASP A 349 -8.68 6.79 -39.21
N MET A 350 -8.22 7.27 -38.05
CA MET A 350 -8.54 6.70 -36.74
C MET A 350 -9.28 7.68 -35.85
N LEU A 351 -10.26 7.18 -35.09
CA LEU A 351 -11.05 7.93 -34.11
C LEU A 351 -10.96 7.27 -32.73
N ALA A 352 -10.76 8.06 -31.69
CA ALA A 352 -10.89 7.58 -30.31
C ALA A 352 -12.37 7.50 -29.93
N VAL A 353 -12.82 6.33 -29.46
CA VAL A 353 -14.18 6.11 -28.94
C VAL A 353 -14.08 5.77 -27.47
N ALA A 354 -14.91 6.45 -26.65
CA ALA A 354 -15.00 6.20 -25.23
C ALA A 354 -16.04 5.10 -24.95
N ASP A 355 -15.70 4.17 -24.06
CA ASP A 355 -16.60 3.19 -23.46
C ASP A 355 -17.07 3.72 -22.08
N PRO A 356 -18.31 4.21 -21.97
CA PRO A 356 -18.89 4.73 -20.73
C PRO A 356 -18.85 3.74 -19.57
N SER A 357 -18.94 2.44 -19.86
CA SER A 357 -18.99 1.39 -18.83
C SER A 357 -17.66 1.19 -18.12
N ARG A 358 -16.55 1.53 -18.80
CA ARG A 358 -15.17 1.42 -18.28
C ARG A 358 -14.62 2.76 -17.80
N CYS A 359 -15.19 3.87 -18.26
CA CYS A 359 -14.73 5.21 -17.90
C CYS A 359 -15.07 5.55 -16.44
N VAL A 360 -14.05 5.92 -15.68
CA VAL A 360 -14.19 6.36 -14.28
C VAL A 360 -13.97 7.86 -14.09
N GLY A 361 -13.91 8.62 -15.19
CA GLY A 361 -13.71 10.07 -15.21
C GLY A 361 -12.44 10.57 -14.50
N CYS A 362 -11.32 9.85 -14.66
CA CYS A 362 -10.04 10.21 -14.02
C CYS A 362 -9.28 11.36 -14.69
N GLY A 363 -9.66 11.78 -15.90
CA GLY A 363 -9.05 12.92 -16.61
C GLY A 363 -7.66 12.70 -17.21
N ILE A 364 -7.03 11.53 -17.03
CA ILE A 364 -5.69 11.25 -17.59
C ILE A 364 -5.64 11.47 -19.11
N CYS A 365 -6.66 11.00 -19.82
CA CYS A 365 -6.76 11.16 -21.27
C CYS A 365 -6.97 12.62 -21.73
N VAL A 366 -7.55 13.48 -20.89
CA VAL A 366 -7.68 14.92 -21.16
C VAL A 366 -6.29 15.54 -21.13
N GLY A 367 -5.48 15.22 -20.12
CA GLY A 367 -4.08 15.66 -20.05
C GLY A 367 -3.19 15.08 -21.15
N SER A 368 -3.43 13.85 -21.58
CA SER A 368 -2.71 13.25 -22.72
C SER A 368 -3.05 13.90 -24.06
N CYS A 369 -4.20 14.58 -24.16
CA CYS A 369 -4.70 15.24 -25.37
C CYS A 369 -4.54 16.78 -25.28
N ASP A 370 -3.59 17.23 -24.46
CA ASP A 370 -3.24 18.64 -24.23
C ASP A 370 -3.03 19.46 -25.52
N GLU A 371 -2.43 18.86 -26.53
CA GLU A 371 -2.08 19.56 -27.78
C GLU A 371 -3.28 19.82 -28.70
N PHE A 372 -4.24 18.89 -28.75
CA PHE A 372 -5.35 18.93 -29.72
C PHE A 372 -6.71 19.19 -29.08
N LEU A 373 -6.79 19.07 -27.74
CA LEU A 373 -7.99 19.33 -26.96
C LEU A 373 -9.22 18.61 -27.56
N ALA A 374 -9.04 17.33 -27.94
CA ALA A 374 -10.08 16.53 -28.57
C ALA A 374 -10.88 15.70 -27.56
N ILE A 375 -10.59 15.83 -26.27
CA ILE A 375 -11.17 15.00 -25.22
C ILE A 375 -11.67 15.90 -24.10
N THR A 376 -12.95 15.80 -23.80
CA THR A 376 -13.60 16.54 -22.73
C THR A 376 -13.94 15.64 -21.56
N LEU A 377 -14.07 16.23 -20.38
CA LEU A 377 -14.66 15.59 -19.21
C LEU A 377 -16.12 16.07 -19.10
N GLY A 378 -17.07 15.27 -19.60
CA GLY A 378 -18.48 15.67 -19.72
C GLY A 378 -18.73 16.61 -20.90
N ASP A 379 -19.61 17.59 -20.70
CA ASP A 379 -20.02 18.56 -21.73
C ASP A 379 -19.23 19.88 -21.72
N VAL A 380 -18.15 19.95 -20.94
CA VAL A 380 -17.30 21.15 -20.82
C VAL A 380 -16.23 21.14 -21.92
N ALA A 381 -16.07 22.27 -22.61
CA ALA A 381 -15.10 22.40 -23.68
C ALA A 381 -13.64 22.28 -23.16
N PRO A 382 -12.74 21.62 -23.89
CA PRO A 382 -11.43 21.20 -23.38
C PRO A 382 -10.41 22.34 -23.22
N ASP A 383 -10.69 23.50 -23.81
CA ASP A 383 -10.00 24.77 -23.56
C ASP A 383 -10.25 25.28 -22.13
N SER A 384 -11.50 25.20 -21.65
CA SER A 384 -11.90 25.67 -20.31
C SER A 384 -11.48 24.77 -19.15
N THR A 385 -10.89 23.60 -19.40
CA THR A 385 -10.36 22.73 -18.33
C THR A 385 -9.00 23.16 -17.78
N TRP A 386 -8.34 24.14 -18.42
CA TRP A 386 -6.98 24.57 -18.10
C TRP A 386 -6.87 26.06 -17.70
N GLU A 387 -7.99 26.80 -17.76
CA GLU A 387 -8.16 28.13 -17.13
C GLU A 387 -8.58 27.96 -15.67
#